data_AF-A0ABD6EIM1-F1
#
_entry.id   AF-A0ABD6EIM1-F1
#
_cell.length_a   1.000
_cell.length_b   1.000
_cell.length_c   1.000
_cell.angle_alpha   90.00
_cell.angle_beta   90.00
_cell.angle_gamma   90.00
#
_symmetry.space_group_name_H-M   'P 1'
#
loop_
_entity.id
_entity.type
_entity.pdbx_description
1 polymer ?
#
loop_
_entity_poly.entity_id
_entity_poly.type
_entity_poly.pdbx_seq_one_letter_code
_entity_poly.pdbx_strand_id
1 'polypeptide(L)'
;MREDAGVLDTCELFCSKEVSEFFCSLEMNGGDRFREETIRQRVTLALPNADREFPEAVFKLLTVLSDKLAEEVLQRSIRNALDAQSTKVTLDNLYRIFPHLMLDFSL
;
A
#
# COMPACT_ATOMS: atom_id res chain seq x y z
N MET A 1 -2.08 -28.72 -0.28
CA MET A 1 -2.35 -27.66 -1.27
C MET A 1 -2.96 -26.50 -0.51
N ARG A 2 -2.20 -25.42 -0.31
CA ARG A 2 -2.69 -24.19 0.33
C ARG A 2 -3.09 -23.25 -0.80
N GLU A 3 -4.35 -22.84 -0.80
CA GLU A 3 -4.88 -21.82 -1.70
C GLU A 3 -4.39 -20.45 -1.20
N ASP A 4 -3.25 -20.00 -1.72
CA ASP A 4 -2.83 -18.59 -1.65
C ASP A 4 -3.62 -17.77 -2.69
N ALA A 5 -4.96 -17.79 -2.59
CA ALA A 5 -5.82 -16.81 -3.24
C ALA A 5 -5.80 -15.51 -2.41
N GLY A 6 -4.60 -14.95 -2.25
CA GLY A 6 -4.34 -13.82 -1.36
C GLY A 6 -4.68 -12.50 -2.01
N VAL A 7 -5.70 -11.80 -1.48
CA VAL A 7 -5.91 -10.32 -1.49
C VAL A 7 -6.07 -9.63 -2.87
N LEU A 8 -5.67 -10.28 -3.97
CA LEU A 8 -5.61 -9.70 -5.31
C LEU A 8 -6.97 -9.61 -6.00
N ASP A 9 -7.85 -10.58 -5.76
CA ASP A 9 -9.23 -10.52 -6.26
C ASP A 9 -10.06 -9.45 -5.51
N THR A 10 -9.62 -9.02 -4.32
CA THR A 10 -10.38 -8.08 -3.50
C THR A 10 -10.25 -6.62 -3.92
N CYS A 11 -9.14 -6.20 -4.54
CA CYS A 11 -8.98 -4.81 -4.97
C CYS A 11 -9.89 -4.44 -6.15
N GLU A 12 -9.92 -5.27 -7.20
CA GLU A 12 -10.74 -4.98 -8.40
C GLU A 12 -12.24 -5.23 -8.18
N LEU A 13 -12.62 -6.20 -7.34
CA LEU A 13 -14.03 -6.44 -7.03
C LEU A 13 -14.62 -5.45 -6.02
N PHE A 14 -13.83 -4.96 -5.07
CA PHE A 14 -14.37 -4.20 -3.92
C PHE A 14 -13.93 -2.74 -3.86
N CYS A 15 -13.06 -2.23 -4.73
CA CYS A 15 -12.71 -0.81 -4.72
C CYS A 15 -13.54 0.01 -5.72
N SER A 16 -13.85 1.25 -5.35
CA SER A 16 -14.24 2.28 -6.32
C SER A 16 -13.08 2.57 -7.27
N LYS A 17 -13.40 3.06 -8.48
CA LYS A 17 -12.41 3.40 -9.50
C LYS A 17 -11.33 4.36 -8.98
N GLU A 18 -11.72 5.33 -8.16
CA GLU A 18 -10.82 6.33 -7.57
C GLU A 18 -9.82 5.71 -6.58
N VAL A 19 -10.27 4.73 -5.78
CA VAL A 19 -9.39 3.99 -4.85
C VAL A 19 -8.45 3.08 -5.62
N SER A 20 -8.95 2.39 -6.65
CA SER A 20 -8.10 1.60 -7.56
C SER A 20 -7.06 2.48 -8.23
N GLU A 21 -7.44 3.66 -8.75
CA GLU A 21 -6.51 4.64 -9.34
C GLU A 21 -5.49 5.16 -8.32
N PHE A 22 -5.90 5.41 -7.07
CA PHE A 22 -4.98 5.79 -6.00
C PHE A 22 -3.91 4.73 -5.77
N PHE A 23 -4.29 3.46 -5.63
CA PHE A 23 -3.34 2.37 -5.46
C PHE A 23 -2.50 2.11 -6.73
N CYS A 24 -3.09 2.21 -7.92
CA CYS A 24 -2.35 2.11 -9.19
C CYS A 24 -1.33 3.26 -9.34
N SER A 25 -1.66 4.48 -8.91
CA SER A 25 -0.74 5.63 -8.91
C SER A 25 0.42 5.46 -7.92
N LEU A 26 0.21 4.66 -6.87
CA LEU A 26 1.29 4.23 -5.97
C LEU A 26 2.20 3.17 -6.61
N GLU A 27 1.98 2.79 -7.87
CA GLU A 27 2.57 1.65 -8.58
C GLU A 27 2.16 0.28 -8.04
N MET A 28 1.07 0.20 -7.29
CA MET A 28 0.44 -1.07 -6.96
C MET A 28 -0.52 -1.46 -8.08
N ASN A 29 0.03 -1.72 -9.27
CA ASN A 29 -0.76 -2.34 -10.32
C ASN A 29 -0.93 -3.83 -9.97
N GLY A 30 -2.17 -4.31 -10.05
CA GLY A 30 -2.61 -5.66 -9.68
C GLY A 30 -1.53 -6.74 -9.83
N GLY A 31 -1.05 -7.24 -8.70
CA GLY A 31 -0.14 -8.39 -8.63
C GLY A 31 1.33 -8.06 -8.40
N ASP A 32 1.78 -6.86 -8.75
CA ASP A 32 3.20 -6.51 -8.60
C ASP A 32 3.43 -5.82 -7.26
N ARG A 33 4.17 -6.54 -6.39
CA ARG A 33 4.87 -5.97 -5.23
C ARG A 33 5.63 -4.72 -5.66
N PHE A 34 5.83 -3.77 -4.75
CA PHE A 34 6.66 -2.59 -5.03
C PHE A 34 7.99 -3.06 -5.64
N ARG A 35 8.31 -2.58 -6.84
CA ARG A 35 9.59 -2.96 -7.46
C ARG A 35 10.71 -2.33 -6.63
N GLU A 36 11.72 -3.13 -6.32
CA GLU A 36 12.85 -2.65 -5.53
C GLU A 36 13.54 -1.45 -6.20
N GLU A 37 13.54 -1.41 -7.54
CA GLU A 37 14.00 -0.26 -8.34
C GLU A 37 13.19 1.02 -8.05
N THR A 38 11.86 0.94 -7.98
CA THR A 38 11.01 2.06 -7.60
C THR A 38 11.34 2.53 -6.18
N ILE A 39 11.52 1.60 -5.23
CA ILE A 39 11.88 1.93 -3.86
C ILE A 39 13.24 2.63 -3.81
N ARG A 40 14.22 2.15 -4.58
CA ARG A 40 15.52 2.81 -4.72
C ARG A 40 15.38 4.22 -5.24
N GLN A 41 14.64 4.42 -6.33
CA GLN A 41 14.42 5.74 -6.92
C GLN A 41 13.74 6.68 -5.91
N ARG A 42 12.71 6.22 -5.21
CA ARG A 42 12.01 7.02 -4.19
C ARG A 42 12.90 7.40 -3.03
N VAL A 43 13.73 6.48 -2.52
CA VAL A 43 14.70 6.76 -1.44
C VAL A 43 15.72 7.79 -1.89
N THR A 44 16.28 7.64 -3.10
CA THR A 44 17.25 8.59 -3.67
C THR A 44 16.63 9.99 -3.83
N LEU A 45 15.38 10.07 -4.28
CA LEU A 45 14.67 11.34 -4.42
C LEU A 45 14.33 11.98 -3.06
N ALA A 46 13.98 11.18 -2.06
CA ALA A 46 13.66 11.66 -0.72
C ALA A 46 14.90 12.10 0.08
N LEU A 47 16.06 11.51 -0.22
CA LEU A 47 17.33 11.76 0.47
C LEU A 47 18.42 12.19 -0.52
N PRO A 48 18.27 13.36 -1.18
CA PRO A 48 19.19 13.79 -2.24
C PRO A 48 20.62 14.06 -1.75
N ASN A 49 20.79 14.26 -0.44
CA ASN A 49 22.08 14.52 0.21
C ASN A 49 22.56 13.33 1.07
N ALA A 50 22.08 12.12 0.79
CA ALA A 50 22.62 10.94 1.46
C ALA A 50 24.06 10.71 0.99
N ASP A 51 25.04 11.08 1.82
CA ASP A 51 26.48 10.87 1.55
C ASP A 51 26.89 9.39 1.52
N ARG A 52 25.96 8.47 1.81
CA ARG A 52 26.21 7.03 1.92
C ARG A 52 25.23 6.25 1.06
N GLU A 53 25.75 5.35 0.25
CA GLU A 53 24.93 4.34 -0.43
C GLU A 53 24.29 3.42 0.61
N PHE A 54 22.99 3.18 0.46
CA PHE A 54 22.27 2.26 1.32
C PHE A 54 22.59 0.81 0.93
N PRO A 55 22.78 -0.10 1.90
CA PRO A 55 22.96 -1.51 1.61
C PRO A 55 21.76 -2.10 0.86
N GLU A 56 22.02 -3.04 -0.06
CA GLU A 56 21.02 -3.85 -0.78
C GLU A 56 19.89 -4.36 0.12
N ALA A 57 20.26 -4.87 1.31
CA ALA A 57 19.32 -5.42 2.28
C ALA A 57 18.29 -4.39 2.77
N VAL A 58 18.64 -3.10 2.80
CA VAL A 58 17.72 -2.02 3.19
C VAL A 58 16.62 -1.87 2.14
N PHE A 59 16.96 -1.89 0.85
CA PHE A 59 15.97 -1.76 -0.21
C PHE A 59 15.02 -2.96 -0.26
N LYS A 60 15.54 -4.17 -0.03
CA LYS A 60 14.71 -5.38 0.13
C LYS A 60 13.75 -5.27 1.32
N LEU A 61 14.24 -4.79 2.46
CA LEU A 61 13.41 -4.57 3.65
C LEU A 61 12.33 -3.51 3.38
N LEU A 62 12.69 -2.38 2.78
CA LEU A 62 11.76 -1.31 2.44
C LEU A 62 10.69 -1.76 1.45
N THR A 63 11.04 -2.63 0.51
CA THR A 63 10.11 -3.24 -0.44
C THR A 63 9.05 -4.06 0.29
N VAL A 64 9.49 -4.97 1.16
CA VAL A 64 8.58 -5.82 1.97
C VAL A 64 7.72 -4.97 2.92
N LEU A 65 8.30 -3.94 3.54
CA LEU A 65 7.55 -3.04 4.42
C LEU A 65 6.49 -2.23 3.65
N SER A 66 6.81 -1.78 2.43
CA SER A 66 5.88 -1.04 1.59
C SER A 66 4.70 -1.93 1.18
N ASP A 67 4.96 -3.17 0.77
CA ASP A 67 3.91 -4.16 0.46
C ASP A 67 3.00 -4.39 1.68
N LYS A 68 3.60 -4.55 2.87
CA LYS A 68 2.84 -4.79 4.11
C LYS A 68 2.02 -3.60 4.55
N LEU A 69 2.56 -2.38 4.42
CA LEU A 69 1.84 -1.15 4.70
C LEU A 69 0.62 -1.02 3.76
N ALA A 70 0.83 -1.25 2.47
CA ALA A 70 -0.24 -1.24 1.48
C ALA A 70 -1.36 -2.25 1.80
N GLU A 71 -0.99 -3.49 2.14
CA GLU A 71 -1.93 -4.52 2.57
C GLU A 71 -2.76 -4.07 3.78
N GLU A 72 -2.11 -3.50 4.79
CA GLU A 72 -2.76 -3.00 6.01
C GLU A 72 -3.74 -1.85 5.71
N VAL A 73 -3.33 -0.90 4.87
CA VAL A 73 -4.18 0.23 4.43
C VAL A 73 -5.44 -0.30 3.75
N LEU A 74 -5.29 -1.26 2.84
CA LEU A 74 -6.41 -1.86 2.13
C LEU A 74 -7.34 -2.61 3.08
N GLN A 75 -6.80 -3.47 3.94
CA GLN A 75 -7.60 -4.27 4.89
C GLN A 75 -8.41 -3.38 5.85
N ARG A 76 -7.81 -2.30 6.35
CA ARG A 76 -8.51 -1.32 7.20
C ARG A 76 -9.59 -0.57 6.42
N SER A 77 -9.34 -0.25 5.16
CA SER A 77 -10.31 0.43 4.31
C SER A 77 -11.51 -0.48 4.00
N ILE A 78 -11.26 -1.76 3.74
CA ILE A 78 -12.30 -2.79 3.57
C ILE A 78 -13.13 -2.91 4.85
N ARG A 79 -12.48 -3.03 6.02
CA ARG A 79 -13.19 -3.10 7.30
C ARG A 79 -14.07 -1.89 7.53
N ASN A 80 -13.55 -0.68 7.29
CA ASN A 80 -14.31 0.55 7.42
C ASN A 80 -15.52 0.60 6.47
N ALA A 81 -15.38 0.11 5.24
CA ALA A 81 -16.48 0.01 4.28
C ALA A 81 -17.55 -0.98 4.76
N LEU A 82 -17.15 -2.15 5.27
CA LEU A 82 -18.07 -3.15 5.81
C LEU A 82 -18.83 -2.63 7.04
N ASP A 83 -18.15 -1.94 7.95
CA ASP A 83 -18.78 -1.33 9.14
C ASP A 83 -19.81 -0.26 8.75
N ALA A 84 -19.58 0.43 7.62
CA ALA A 84 -20.49 1.40 7.04
C ALA A 84 -21.57 0.77 6.12
N GLN A 85 -21.65 -0.58 6.06
CA GLN A 85 -22.55 -1.33 5.18
C GLN A 85 -22.38 -1.01 3.68
N SER A 86 -21.19 -0.58 3.29
CA SER A 86 -20.84 -0.34 1.89
C SER A 86 -20.34 -1.63 1.23
N THR A 87 -20.81 -1.87 0.01
CA THR A 87 -20.33 -2.98 -0.83
C THR A 87 -19.01 -2.65 -1.54
N LYS A 88 -18.55 -1.39 -1.47
CA LYS A 88 -17.31 -0.92 -2.07
C LYS A 88 -16.50 -0.01 -1.14
N VAL A 89 -15.19 -0.13 -1.22
CA VAL A 89 -14.24 0.80 -0.62
C VAL A 89 -14.19 2.08 -1.45
N THR A 90 -14.52 3.18 -0.80
CA THR A 90 -14.46 4.54 -1.35
C THR A 90 -13.30 5.31 -0.73
N LEU A 91 -12.95 6.46 -1.32
CA LEU A 91 -11.93 7.35 -0.74
C LEU A 91 -12.31 7.82 0.67
N ASP A 92 -13.60 7.95 0.99
CA ASP A 92 -14.04 8.32 2.32
C ASP A 92 -13.64 7.27 3.37
N ASN A 93 -13.68 5.98 3.01
CA ASN A 93 -13.21 4.91 3.89
C ASN A 93 -11.71 5.02 4.14
N LEU A 94 -10.95 5.37 3.11
CA LEU A 94 -9.50 5.59 3.21
C LEU A 94 -9.19 6.82 4.10
N TYR A 95 -9.90 7.93 3.92
CA TYR A 95 -9.70 9.14 4.73
C TYR A 95 -9.97 8.92 6.21
N ARG A 96 -10.96 8.09 6.56
CA ARG A 96 -11.28 7.76 7.96
C ARG A 96 -10.19 6.98 8.66
N ILE A 97 -9.44 6.14 7.94
CA ILE A 97 -8.36 5.34 8.53
C ILE A 97 -7.02 6.09 8.53
N PHE A 98 -6.88 7.15 7.72
CA PHE A 98 -5.63 7.89 7.55
C PHE A 98 -5.01 8.42 8.86
N PRO A 99 -5.77 9.00 9.80
CA PRO A 99 -5.21 9.43 11.08
C PRO A 99 -4.62 8.29 11.91
N HIS A 100 -5.26 7.11 11.89
CA HIS A 100 -4.79 5.93 12.59
C HIS A 100 -3.52 5.37 11.94
N LEU A 101 -3.44 5.39 10.61
CA LEU A 101 -2.24 5.01 9.88
C LEU A 101 -1.06 5.94 10.22
N MET A 102 -1.29 7.26 10.25
CA MET A 102 -0.24 8.21 10.62
C MET A 102 0.30 7.98 12.03
N LEU A 103 -0.58 7.67 12.99
CA LEU A 103 -0.18 7.34 14.36
C LEU A 103 0.60 6.02 14.45
N ASP A 104 0.10 4.96 13.82
CA ASP A 104 0.69 3.63 13.89
C ASP A 104 2.06 3.55 13.23
N PHE A 105 2.26 4.28 12.13
CA PHE A 105 3.52 4.30 11.40
C PHE A 105 4.43 5.49 11.77
N SER A 106 3.98 6.38 12.66
CA SER A 106 4.69 7.61 13.06
C SER A 106 5.24 8.38 11.84
N LEU A 107 4.41 8.45 10.80
CA LEU A 107 4.67 9.18 9.55
C LEU A 107 4.59 10.70 9.76
#